data_AF-A0A8T4KMF7-F1
#
_entry.id   AF-A0A8T4KMF7-F1
#
_cell.length_a   1.000
_cell.length_b   1.000
_cell.length_c   1.000
_cell.angle_alpha   90.00
_cell.angle_beta   90.00
_cell.angle_gamma   90.00
#
_symmetry.space_group_name_H-M   'P 1'
#
loop_
_entity.id
_entity.type
_entity.pdbx_description
1 polymer ?
#
loop_
_entity_poly.entity_id
_entity_poly.type
_entity_poly.pdbx_seq_one_letter_code
_entity_poly.pdbx_strand_id
1 'polypeptide(L)'
;MPSGNDEERCVINLTNRVSYDLFTDDVYVDGEPAHITPMPKIILRRLVVKRGYVCPDKVLLADASSSGGKSALRQHIKRLRRALGDSGKTPAIIIQSGNGYMIGGTYALSPVEYEIHKYAKSRPGTAVSFEEIGRHAGIGGTWDSPVRHYIHSLNHKVPKEERLASVIGFGYVYPGCMETEILRSGDITYEANSHMVYRNGQDIRMGIADKLALKHMMEHAGEVVSRSYLSQLLGLGGGVGNAMTKRMTRINKAISGSEGDGDCITAAKGKGYVFSAPVTRETITYT
;
A
#
# COMPACT_ATOMS: atom_id res chain seq x y z
N MET A 1 21.19 -6.73 -32.50
CA MET A 1 20.92 -7.90 -31.66
C MET A 1 21.17 -7.49 -30.22
N PRO A 2 20.14 -7.38 -29.36
CA PRO A 2 20.36 -7.25 -27.93
C PRO A 2 20.77 -8.62 -27.39
N SER A 3 21.91 -8.70 -26.71
CA SER A 3 22.36 -9.89 -26.00
C SER A 3 21.42 -10.19 -24.85
N GLY A 4 20.70 -11.32 -24.95
CA GLY A 4 19.82 -11.82 -23.91
C GLY A 4 20.57 -12.28 -22.66
N ASN A 5 19.78 -12.42 -21.59
CA ASN A 5 20.09 -12.99 -20.28
C ASN A 5 20.43 -12.01 -19.14
N ASP A 6 19.79 -10.85 -19.11
CA ASP A 6 19.35 -10.32 -17.81
C ASP A 6 18.03 -11.00 -17.45
N GLU A 7 18.08 -12.29 -17.12
CA GLU A 7 17.03 -12.87 -16.28
C GLU A 7 17.05 -12.05 -14.99
N GLU A 8 16.05 -11.19 -14.80
CA GLU A 8 15.89 -10.35 -13.61
C GLU A 8 15.83 -11.23 -12.37
N ARG A 9 17.00 -11.56 -11.81
CA ARG A 9 17.13 -12.38 -10.61
C ARG A 9 16.35 -11.69 -9.51
N CYS A 10 15.40 -12.40 -8.91
CA CYS A 10 14.64 -11.90 -7.76
C CYS A 10 15.53 -11.98 -6.50
N VAL A 11 16.50 -11.06 -6.44
CA VAL A 11 17.46 -10.93 -5.34
C VAL A 11 16.88 -9.97 -4.31
N ILE A 12 16.64 -10.49 -3.10
CA ILE A 12 16.15 -9.73 -1.96
C ILE A 12 17.33 -9.31 -1.09
N ASN A 13 17.53 -8.01 -0.90
CA ASN A 13 18.48 -7.49 0.06
C ASN A 13 17.92 -7.62 1.49
N LEU A 14 18.49 -8.53 2.28
CA LEU A 14 18.16 -8.74 3.69
C LEU A 14 18.79 -7.65 4.57
N THR A 15 20.00 -7.23 4.22
CA THR A 15 20.71 -6.07 4.78
C THR A 15 21.49 -5.39 3.65
N ASN A 16 22.29 -4.35 3.96
CA ASN A 16 23.21 -3.75 2.99
C ASN A 16 24.36 -4.68 2.56
N ARG A 17 24.59 -5.78 3.29
CA ARG A 17 25.64 -6.76 3.01
C ARG A 17 25.10 -8.11 2.57
N VAL A 18 23.86 -8.42 2.94
CA VAL A 18 23.30 -9.76 2.74
C VAL A 18 22.18 -9.69 1.71
N SER A 19 22.30 -10.47 0.64
CA SER A 19 21.24 -10.65 -0.33
C SER A 19 20.89 -12.13 -0.50
N TYR A 20 19.68 -12.41 -0.97
CA TYR A 20 19.13 -13.75 -1.10
C TYR A 20 18.39 -13.87 -2.45
N ASP A 21 18.78 -14.84 -3.26
CA ASP A 21 18.14 -15.14 -4.54
C ASP A 21 16.97 -16.13 -4.31
N LEU A 22 15.74 -15.68 -4.56
CA LEU A 22 14.55 -16.51 -4.36
C LEU A 22 14.49 -17.75 -5.27
N PHE A 23 15.13 -17.70 -6.43
CA PHE A 23 15.06 -18.77 -7.43
C PHE A 23 16.13 -19.83 -7.20
N THR A 24 17.38 -19.41 -7.02
CA THR A 24 18.49 -20.34 -6.80
C THR A 24 18.62 -20.77 -5.33
N ASP A 25 17.86 -20.12 -4.44
CA ASP A 25 17.96 -20.24 -2.98
C ASP A 25 19.33 -19.76 -2.47
N ASP A 26 20.18 -19.19 -3.32
CA ASP A 26 21.53 -18.80 -2.93
C ASP A 26 21.55 -17.50 -2.13
N VAL A 27 22.57 -17.40 -1.29
CA VAL A 27 22.72 -16.29 -0.36
C VAL A 27 24.07 -15.68 -0.60
N TYR A 28 24.13 -14.36 -0.65
CA TYR A 28 25.36 -13.64 -0.88
C TYR A 28 25.63 -12.71 0.30
N VAL A 29 26.89 -12.64 0.72
CA VAL A 29 27.39 -11.74 1.77
C VAL A 29 28.51 -10.92 1.15
N ASP A 30 28.33 -9.60 1.10
CA ASP A 30 29.20 -8.65 0.39
C ASP A 30 29.43 -9.01 -1.09
N GLY A 31 28.40 -9.56 -1.73
CA GLY A 31 28.43 -10.01 -3.13
C GLY A 31 28.98 -11.42 -3.33
N GLU A 32 29.53 -12.06 -2.30
CA GLU A 32 30.12 -13.40 -2.38
C GLU A 32 29.15 -14.50 -1.92
N PRO A 33 29.08 -15.67 -2.58
CA PRO A 33 28.23 -16.77 -2.16
C PRO A 33 28.54 -17.25 -0.72
N ALA A 34 27.55 -17.18 0.15
CA ALA A 34 27.65 -17.63 1.52
C ALA A 34 27.38 -19.13 1.63
N HIS A 35 28.32 -19.85 2.25
CA HIS A 35 28.15 -21.28 2.46
C HIS A 35 27.21 -21.56 3.64
N ILE A 36 25.96 -21.88 3.33
CA ILE A 36 24.92 -22.20 4.31
C ILE A 36 24.56 -23.68 4.20
N THR A 37 24.60 -24.41 5.32
CA THR A 37 24.19 -25.82 5.35
C THR A 37 22.69 -25.97 5.06
N PRO A 38 22.22 -27.11 4.50
CA PRO A 38 20.85 -27.25 3.99
C PRO A 38 19.74 -26.87 4.98
N MET A 39 19.84 -27.26 6.24
CA MET A 39 18.80 -26.98 7.24
C MET A 39 18.67 -25.48 7.59
N PRO A 40 19.76 -24.77 7.96
CA PRO A 40 19.78 -23.32 8.00
C PRO A 40 19.27 -22.64 6.73
N LYS A 41 19.52 -23.19 5.53
CA LYS A 41 19.02 -22.66 4.25
C LYS A 41 17.49 -22.73 4.16
N ILE A 42 16.89 -23.87 4.53
CA ILE A 42 15.42 -24.05 4.61
C ILE A 42 14.79 -23.06 5.59
N ILE A 43 15.39 -22.91 6.78
CA ILE A 43 14.92 -21.95 7.80
C ILE A 43 15.01 -20.52 7.26
N LEU A 44 16.12 -20.16 6.62
CA LEU A 44 16.31 -18.84 6.01
C LEU A 44 15.24 -18.58 4.95
N ARG A 45 15.04 -19.50 4.00
CA ARG A 45 14.00 -19.40 2.97
C ARG A 45 12.63 -19.12 3.59
N ARG A 46 12.26 -19.84 4.65
CA ARG A 46 10.98 -19.62 5.33
C ARG A 46 10.90 -18.22 5.94
N LEU A 47 11.97 -17.78 6.61
CA LEU A 47 12.05 -16.45 7.20
C LEU A 47 12.04 -15.33 6.14
N VAL A 48 12.63 -15.56 4.96
CA VAL A 48 12.62 -14.61 3.83
C VAL A 48 11.21 -14.50 3.26
N VAL A 49 10.55 -15.64 3.00
CA VAL A 49 9.15 -15.69 2.54
C VAL A 49 8.18 -15.03 3.52
N LYS A 50 8.50 -15.07 4.82
CA LYS A 50 7.72 -14.48 5.91
C LYS A 50 8.36 -13.23 6.52
N ARG A 51 9.22 -12.51 5.78
CA ARG A 51 9.92 -11.33 6.30
C ARG A 51 8.91 -10.30 6.82
N GLY A 52 9.27 -9.63 7.91
CA GLY A 52 8.37 -8.71 8.62
C GLY A 52 7.32 -9.39 9.49
N TYR A 53 7.21 -10.73 9.46
CA TYR A 53 6.41 -11.51 10.40
C TYR A 53 7.28 -12.37 11.30
N VAL A 54 6.80 -12.56 12.52
CA VAL A 54 7.41 -13.45 13.50
C VAL A 54 7.00 -14.87 13.15
N CYS A 55 7.98 -15.70 12.78
CA CYS A 55 7.80 -17.12 12.56
C CYS A 55 7.93 -17.86 13.90
N PRO A 56 6.85 -18.47 14.42
CA PRO A 56 6.91 -19.22 15.67
C PRO A 56 7.83 -20.44 15.56
N ASP A 57 8.49 -20.80 16.66
CA ASP A 57 9.38 -21.98 16.74
C ASP A 57 8.76 -23.24 16.12
N LYS A 58 7.47 -23.49 16.40
CA LYS A 58 6.73 -24.66 15.92
C LYS A 58 6.62 -24.72 14.40
N VAL A 59 6.52 -23.57 13.72
CA VAL A 59 6.41 -23.49 12.26
C VAL A 59 7.78 -23.80 11.65
N LEU A 60 8.83 -23.16 12.16
CA LEU A 60 10.20 -23.38 11.68
C LEU A 60 10.68 -24.82 11.91
N LEU A 61 10.26 -25.44 13.02
CA LEU A 61 10.57 -26.84 13.32
C LEU A 61 9.85 -27.82 12.41
N ALA A 62 8.58 -27.56 12.07
CA ALA A 62 7.81 -28.41 11.16
C ALA A 62 8.44 -28.43 9.76
N ASP A 63 8.94 -27.30 9.30
CA ASP A 63 9.57 -27.18 7.98
C ASP A 63 11.00 -27.73 7.91
N ALA A 64 11.73 -27.66 9.02
CA ALA A 64 13.10 -28.15 9.10
C ALA A 64 13.18 -29.69 9.23
N SER A 65 12.05 -30.41 9.31
CA SER A 65 11.99 -31.86 9.56
C SER A 65 12.94 -32.31 10.69
N SER A 66 13.23 -31.41 11.64
CA SER A 66 14.30 -31.62 12.61
C SER A 66 13.71 -32.24 13.86
N SER A 67 14.16 -33.44 14.21
CA SER A 67 13.78 -34.14 15.44
C SER A 67 14.32 -33.47 16.72
N GLY A 68 15.17 -32.45 16.61
CA GLY A 68 15.94 -31.89 17.73
C GLY A 68 15.25 -30.80 18.57
N GLY A 69 13.98 -30.49 18.30
CA GLY A 69 13.21 -29.49 19.06
C GLY A 69 13.85 -28.09 19.10
N LYS A 70 13.44 -27.26 20.09
CA LYS A 70 13.85 -25.84 20.17
C LYS A 70 15.37 -25.62 20.28
N SER A 71 16.10 -26.55 20.91
CA SER A 71 17.56 -26.43 21.07
C SER A 71 18.28 -26.55 19.73
N ALA A 72 17.89 -27.53 18.91
CA ALA A 72 18.42 -27.67 17.55
C ALA A 72 18.09 -26.46 16.68
N LEU A 73 16.86 -25.95 16.73
CA LEU A 73 16.48 -24.72 16.02
C LEU A 73 17.39 -23.54 16.41
N ARG A 74 17.64 -23.32 17.70
CA ARG A 74 18.56 -22.27 18.18
C ARG A 74 19.97 -22.45 17.62
N GLN A 75 20.47 -23.69 17.56
CA GLN A 75 21.78 -23.98 16.98
C GLN A 75 21.82 -23.69 15.48
N HIS A 76 20.77 -24.03 14.74
CA HIS A 76 20.64 -23.71 13.32
C HIS A 76 20.58 -22.21 13.07
N ILE A 77 19.79 -21.46 13.85
CA ILE A 77 19.73 -20.00 13.77
C ILE A 77 21.10 -19.39 14.10
N LYS A 78 21.82 -19.89 15.11
CA LYS A 78 23.17 -19.42 15.44
C LYS A 78 24.16 -19.65 14.30
N ARG A 79 24.12 -20.81 13.66
CA ARG A 79 24.95 -21.12 12.47
C ARG A 79 24.58 -20.21 11.29
N LEU A 80 23.29 -20.01 11.07
CA LEU A 80 22.77 -19.12 10.04
C LEU A 80 23.28 -17.70 10.24
N ARG A 81 23.09 -17.12 11.44
CA ARG A 81 23.58 -15.78 11.77
C ARG A 81 25.09 -15.63 11.55
N ARG A 82 25.89 -16.64 11.94
CA ARG A 82 27.33 -16.65 11.67
C ARG A 82 27.63 -16.62 10.18
N ALA A 83 26.94 -17.44 9.38
CA ALA A 83 27.13 -17.48 7.93
C ALA A 83 26.75 -16.17 7.24
N LEU A 84 25.75 -15.46 7.77
CA LEU A 84 25.32 -14.15 7.26
C LEU A 84 26.19 -12.97 7.74
N GLY A 85 27.21 -13.21 8.57
CA GLY A 85 27.96 -12.13 9.24
C GLY A 85 27.08 -11.30 10.21
N ASP A 86 25.95 -11.87 10.66
CA ASP A 86 24.94 -11.24 11.51
C ASP A 86 25.36 -11.32 12.99
N SER A 87 26.37 -10.51 13.34
CA SER A 87 26.88 -10.35 14.72
C SER A 87 26.68 -8.94 15.30
N GLY A 88 26.03 -8.02 14.57
CA GLY A 88 26.02 -6.59 14.85
C GLY A 88 24.71 -6.00 15.43
N LYS A 89 24.70 -4.65 15.53
CA LYS A 89 23.58 -3.82 16.04
C LYS A 89 22.32 -3.86 15.17
N THR A 90 22.44 -4.24 13.89
CA THR A 90 21.34 -4.35 12.92
C THR A 90 21.29 -5.76 12.35
N PRO A 91 20.74 -6.72 13.10
CA PRO A 91 20.79 -8.10 12.70
C PRO A 91 19.85 -8.39 11.52
N ALA A 92 20.32 -9.22 10.58
CA ALA A 92 19.46 -9.76 9.52
C ALA A 92 18.35 -10.63 10.12
N ILE A 93 18.62 -11.35 11.21
CA ILE A 93 17.65 -12.17 11.94
C ILE A 93 17.40 -11.58 13.33
N ILE A 94 16.19 -11.09 13.53
CA ILE A 94 15.69 -10.56 14.80
C ILE A 94 15.10 -11.71 15.61
N ILE A 95 15.60 -11.87 16.84
CA ILE A 95 15.07 -12.82 17.82
C ILE A 95 13.99 -12.10 18.63
N GLN A 96 12.77 -12.63 18.62
CA GLN A 96 11.72 -12.14 19.51
C GLN A 96 11.54 -13.14 20.66
N SER A 97 12.00 -12.74 21.86
CA SER A 97 11.99 -13.61 23.04
C SER A 97 10.61 -14.23 23.27
N GLY A 98 10.56 -15.57 23.33
CA GLY A 98 9.34 -16.34 23.55
C GLY A 98 8.44 -16.54 22.32
N ASN A 99 8.60 -15.74 21.26
CA ASN A 99 7.64 -15.69 20.15
C ASN A 99 8.18 -16.26 18.82
N GLY A 100 9.50 -16.33 18.64
CA GLY A 100 10.13 -16.94 17.48
C GLY A 100 11.20 -16.05 16.82
N TYR A 101 11.29 -16.12 15.50
CA TYR A 101 12.32 -15.45 14.71
C TYR A 101 11.72 -14.69 13.54
N MET A 102 12.34 -13.59 13.14
CA MET A 102 11.95 -12.76 12.00
C MET A 102 13.20 -12.28 11.27
N ILE A 103 13.14 -12.06 9.96
CA ILE A 103 14.19 -11.31 9.26
C ILE A 103 13.91 -9.81 9.33
N GLY A 104 14.90 -9.04 9.77
CA GLY A 104 14.90 -7.58 9.79
C GLY A 104 15.24 -6.94 8.43
N GLY A 105 15.19 -5.62 8.37
CA GLY A 105 15.49 -4.83 7.17
C GLY A 105 14.25 -4.47 6.34
N THR A 106 14.47 -3.61 5.33
CA THR A 106 13.42 -3.07 4.45
C THR A 106 12.63 -4.22 3.82
N TYR A 107 11.34 -4.20 4.12
CA TYR A 107 10.30 -5.20 3.88
C TYR A 107 10.47 -6.12 2.66
N ALA A 108 10.22 -7.44 2.80
CA ALA A 108 10.14 -8.33 1.64
C ALA A 108 8.71 -8.46 1.16
N LEU A 109 8.60 -8.35 -0.16
CA LEU A 109 7.40 -8.62 -0.90
C LEU A 109 7.36 -10.12 -1.18
N SER A 110 6.22 -10.78 -0.99
CA SER A 110 5.99 -12.11 -1.56
C SER A 110 6.24 -12.08 -3.08
N PRO A 111 6.52 -13.21 -3.75
CA PRO A 111 6.74 -13.21 -5.20
C PRO A 111 5.64 -12.47 -5.98
N VAL A 112 4.39 -12.63 -5.52
CA VAL A 112 3.23 -11.91 -6.05
C VAL A 112 3.30 -10.40 -5.75
N GLU A 113 3.53 -10.00 -4.49
CA GLU A 113 3.70 -8.58 -4.14
C GLU A 113 4.89 -7.94 -4.87
N TYR A 114 5.95 -8.70 -5.16
CA TYR A 114 7.13 -8.26 -5.90
C TYR A 114 6.80 -8.02 -7.36
N GLU A 115 6.14 -8.97 -8.03
CA GLU A 115 5.68 -8.77 -9.41
C GLU A 115 4.71 -7.60 -9.51
N ILE A 116 3.79 -7.44 -8.54
CA ILE A 116 2.89 -6.27 -8.49
C ILE A 116 3.68 -4.97 -8.33
N HIS A 117 4.63 -4.92 -7.40
CA HIS A 117 5.43 -3.72 -7.12
C HIS A 117 6.37 -3.37 -8.28
N LYS A 118 7.05 -4.37 -8.87
CA LYS A 118 7.90 -4.24 -10.05
C LYS A 118 7.12 -3.74 -11.25
N TYR A 119 5.96 -4.34 -11.50
CA TYR A 119 5.07 -3.93 -12.57
C TYR A 119 4.57 -2.51 -12.38
N ALA A 120 4.11 -2.16 -11.17
CA ALA A 120 3.71 -0.79 -10.86
C ALA A 120 4.89 0.18 -11.04
N LYS A 121 6.10 -0.18 -10.58
CA LYS A 121 7.32 0.62 -10.70
C LYS A 121 7.78 0.85 -12.14
N SER A 122 7.55 -0.11 -13.04
CA SER A 122 7.77 0.06 -14.48
C SER A 122 6.81 1.05 -15.14
N ARG A 123 5.76 1.47 -14.43
CA ARG A 123 4.70 2.36 -14.90
C ARG A 123 4.48 3.53 -13.93
N PRO A 124 5.52 4.34 -13.66
CA PRO A 124 5.38 5.50 -12.79
C PRO A 124 4.30 6.43 -13.34
N GLY A 125 3.40 6.90 -12.48
CA GLY A 125 2.33 7.84 -12.85
C GLY A 125 1.19 7.26 -13.68
N THR A 126 1.23 5.97 -14.07
CA THR A 126 0.14 5.34 -14.83
C THR A 126 -0.78 4.56 -13.90
N ALA A 127 -2.09 4.80 -13.97
CA ALA A 127 -3.08 3.97 -13.28
C ALA A 127 -3.15 2.60 -13.94
N VAL A 128 -2.90 1.56 -13.15
CA VAL A 128 -2.89 0.18 -13.64
C VAL A 128 -4.01 -0.59 -12.99
N SER A 129 -4.83 -1.28 -13.79
CA SER A 129 -6.06 -1.87 -13.25
C SER A 129 -5.81 -3.11 -12.40
N PHE A 130 -6.73 -3.45 -11.49
CA PHE A 130 -6.65 -4.69 -10.70
C PHE A 130 -6.54 -5.94 -11.56
N GLU A 131 -7.29 -5.96 -12.66
CA GLU A 131 -7.29 -7.07 -13.61
C GLU A 131 -5.96 -7.16 -14.36
N GLU A 132 -5.40 -6.03 -14.74
CA GLU A 132 -4.11 -5.95 -15.43
C GLU A 132 -2.94 -6.34 -14.52
N ILE A 133 -2.94 -5.84 -13.28
CA ILE A 133 -1.99 -6.22 -12.24
C ILE A 133 -2.10 -7.73 -11.95
N GLY A 134 -3.32 -8.25 -11.81
CA GLY A 134 -3.57 -9.68 -11.58
C GLY A 134 -3.05 -10.53 -12.73
N ARG A 135 -3.35 -10.14 -13.98
CA ARG A 135 -2.87 -10.83 -15.20
C ARG A 135 -1.35 -10.84 -15.27
N HIS A 136 -0.70 -9.73 -14.93
CA HIS A 136 0.75 -9.62 -14.94
C HIS A 136 1.41 -10.46 -13.85
N ALA A 137 0.88 -10.42 -12.62
CA ALA A 137 1.40 -11.19 -11.49
C ALA A 137 1.03 -12.68 -11.53
N GLY A 138 0.47 -13.19 -12.63
CA GLY A 138 0.05 -14.60 -12.78
C GLY A 138 -1.15 -14.99 -11.90
N ILE A 139 -1.87 -14.00 -11.38
CA ILE A 139 -3.09 -14.14 -10.57
C ILE A 139 -4.28 -14.08 -11.54
N GLY A 140 -4.60 -15.18 -12.22
CA GLY A 140 -5.64 -15.21 -13.25
C GLY A 140 -7.03 -14.69 -12.80
N GLY A 141 -7.68 -13.91 -13.67
CA GLY A 141 -9.14 -13.73 -13.85
C GLY A 141 -10.03 -13.31 -12.66
N THR A 142 -10.64 -12.12 -12.77
CA THR A 142 -11.86 -11.62 -12.07
C THR A 142 -11.97 -11.81 -10.55
N TRP A 143 -10.99 -11.38 -9.76
CA TRP A 143 -11.22 -11.16 -8.33
C TRP A 143 -10.48 -9.92 -7.81
N ASP A 144 -11.24 -8.86 -7.58
CA ASP A 144 -10.79 -7.57 -7.03
C ASP A 144 -10.25 -7.73 -5.58
N SER A 145 -10.79 -8.70 -4.82
CA SER A 145 -10.49 -8.87 -3.39
C SER A 145 -9.08 -9.43 -3.08
N PRO A 146 -8.57 -10.49 -3.74
CA PRO A 146 -7.22 -11.00 -3.48
C PRO A 146 -6.13 -9.99 -3.87
N VAL A 147 -6.26 -9.34 -5.03
CA VAL A 147 -5.29 -8.32 -5.48
C VAL A 147 -5.31 -7.11 -4.56
N ARG A 148 -6.49 -6.63 -4.13
CA ARG A 148 -6.59 -5.60 -3.07
C ARG A 148 -5.91 -6.03 -1.78
N HIS A 149 -6.08 -7.28 -1.35
CA HIS A 149 -5.46 -7.77 -0.13
C HIS A 149 -3.94 -7.77 -0.24
N TYR A 150 -3.40 -8.22 -1.38
CA TYR A 150 -1.96 -8.17 -1.64
C TYR A 150 -1.42 -6.75 -1.69
N ILE A 151 -2.14 -5.81 -2.30
CA ILE A 151 -1.65 -4.44 -2.40
C ILE A 151 -1.80 -3.66 -1.09
N HIS A 152 -2.86 -3.91 -0.34
CA HIS A 152 -2.98 -3.38 1.01
C HIS A 152 -1.85 -3.93 1.90
N SER A 153 -1.58 -5.24 1.82
CA SER A 153 -0.43 -5.87 2.49
C SER A 153 0.90 -5.25 2.06
N LEU A 154 1.12 -5.05 0.74
CA LEU A 154 2.28 -4.37 0.15
C LEU A 154 2.46 -2.97 0.74
N ASN A 155 1.41 -2.16 0.82
CA ASN A 155 1.49 -0.79 1.34
C ASN A 155 1.85 -0.69 2.83
N HIS A 156 1.46 -1.69 3.64
CA HIS A 156 1.94 -1.79 5.03
C HIS A 156 3.40 -2.25 5.11
N LYS A 157 3.89 -2.88 4.04
CA LYS A 157 5.23 -3.42 3.87
C LYS A 157 6.11 -2.56 2.96
N VAL A 158 5.85 -1.29 2.68
CA VAL A 158 6.83 -0.47 1.96
C VAL A 158 6.94 0.90 2.61
N PRO A 159 8.11 1.57 2.52
CA PRO A 159 8.27 2.95 2.96
C PRO A 159 7.18 3.84 2.38
N LYS A 160 6.82 4.92 3.07
CA LYS A 160 5.64 5.73 2.72
C LYS A 160 5.73 6.26 1.27
N GLU A 161 6.94 6.59 0.84
CA GLU A 161 7.36 7.06 -0.48
C GLU A 161 7.24 6.01 -1.59
N GLU A 162 7.19 4.72 -1.26
CA GLU A 162 7.09 3.60 -2.21
C GLU A 162 5.70 2.94 -2.22
N ARG A 163 4.76 3.44 -1.40
CA ARG A 163 3.40 2.92 -1.32
C ARG A 163 2.67 3.16 -2.63
N LEU A 164 2.00 2.14 -3.13
CA LEU A 164 1.09 2.27 -4.25
C LEU A 164 -0.12 3.09 -3.83
N ALA A 165 -0.40 4.18 -4.53
CA ALA A 165 -1.64 4.92 -4.30
C ALA A 165 -2.82 4.14 -4.87
N SER A 166 -3.85 3.95 -4.06
CA SER A 166 -5.11 3.32 -4.49
C SER A 166 -5.89 4.31 -5.37
N VAL A 167 -6.12 3.95 -6.63
CA VAL A 167 -7.07 4.65 -7.51
C VAL A 167 -8.41 3.95 -7.41
N ILE A 168 -9.36 4.56 -6.69
CA ILE A 168 -10.66 3.94 -6.41
C ILE A 168 -11.38 3.59 -7.72
N GLY A 169 -11.81 2.32 -7.81
CA GLY A 169 -12.62 1.81 -8.93
C GLY A 169 -11.81 1.29 -10.12
N PHE A 170 -10.50 1.53 -10.17
CA PHE A 170 -9.68 1.16 -11.33
C PHE A 170 -8.44 0.35 -10.97
N GLY A 171 -7.64 0.71 -9.95
CA GLY A 171 -6.46 -0.08 -9.55
C GLY A 171 -5.43 0.68 -8.71
N TYR A 172 -4.13 0.56 -9.02
CA TYR A 172 -3.04 1.17 -8.24
C TYR A 172 -2.00 1.87 -9.14
N VAL A 173 -1.31 2.88 -8.59
CA VAL A 173 -0.24 3.65 -9.26
C VAL A 173 1.02 3.65 -8.40
N TYR A 174 2.19 3.44 -9.02
CA TYR A 174 3.48 3.66 -8.36
C TYR A 174 3.86 5.15 -8.38
N PRO A 175 4.24 5.76 -7.24
CA PRO A 175 4.36 7.22 -7.11
C PRO A 175 5.52 7.88 -7.87
N GLY A 176 6.32 7.13 -8.63
CA GLY A 176 7.59 7.58 -9.23
C GLY A 176 7.50 8.72 -10.27
N CYS A 177 6.32 9.30 -10.47
CA CYS A 177 6.08 10.65 -10.97
C CYS A 177 4.56 10.83 -10.93
N MET A 178 4.00 11.38 -9.84
CA MET A 178 2.57 11.66 -9.79
C MET A 178 2.33 13.12 -10.13
N GLU A 179 1.69 13.35 -11.27
CA GLU A 179 0.76 14.47 -11.41
C GLU A 179 -0.47 14.14 -10.55
N THR A 180 -0.59 14.77 -9.39
CA THR A 180 -1.86 14.77 -8.65
C THR A 180 -2.62 16.03 -8.96
N GLU A 181 -3.91 15.86 -9.23
CA GLU A 181 -4.83 16.98 -9.22
C GLU A 181 -5.11 17.36 -7.76
N ILE A 182 -4.96 18.64 -7.46
CA ILE A 182 -5.33 19.25 -6.18
C ILE A 182 -6.46 20.24 -6.45
N LEU A 183 -7.57 20.04 -5.76
CA LEU A 183 -8.66 21.02 -5.71
C LEU A 183 -8.51 21.85 -4.44
N ARG A 184 -8.39 23.17 -4.57
CA ARG A 184 -8.30 24.08 -3.42
C ARG A 184 -9.52 24.97 -3.35
N SER A 185 -10.02 25.18 -2.14
CA SER A 185 -11.06 26.19 -1.87
C SER A 185 -10.80 26.83 -0.52
N GLY A 186 -10.35 28.08 -0.53
CA GLY A 186 -9.88 28.74 0.69
C GLY A 186 -8.77 27.95 1.38
N ASP A 187 -9.01 27.54 2.62
CA ASP A 187 -8.10 26.72 3.41
C ASP A 187 -8.29 25.20 3.23
N ILE A 188 -9.27 24.79 2.43
CA ILE A 188 -9.57 23.39 2.12
C ILE A 188 -8.73 22.94 0.93
N THR A 189 -8.08 21.79 1.07
CA THR A 189 -7.32 21.13 0.01
C THR A 189 -7.82 19.71 -0.16
N TYR A 190 -8.21 19.33 -1.37
CA TYR A 190 -8.53 17.97 -1.75
C TYR A 190 -7.47 17.43 -2.69
N GLU A 191 -6.80 16.34 -2.32
CA GLU A 191 -5.85 15.63 -3.17
C GLU A 191 -6.57 14.48 -3.89
N ALA A 192 -6.71 14.59 -5.21
CA ALA A 192 -7.59 13.75 -6.02
C ALA A 192 -7.20 12.27 -6.00
N ASN A 193 -5.89 11.97 -6.06
CA ASN A 193 -5.37 10.61 -6.19
C ASN A 193 -5.40 9.84 -4.85
N SER A 194 -5.11 10.51 -3.74
CA SER A 194 -5.06 9.90 -2.41
C SER A 194 -6.42 9.95 -1.71
N HIS A 195 -7.38 10.71 -2.25
CA HIS A 195 -8.61 11.10 -1.56
C HIS A 195 -8.27 11.62 -0.16
N MET A 196 -7.31 12.51 -0.04
CA MET A 196 -7.00 13.18 1.22
C MET A 196 -7.61 14.57 1.21
N VAL A 197 -8.14 14.96 2.37
CA VAL A 197 -8.79 16.25 2.54
C VAL A 197 -8.11 16.93 3.70
N TYR A 198 -7.60 18.13 3.47
CA TYR A 198 -6.90 18.90 4.47
C TYR A 198 -7.61 20.23 4.67
N ARG A 199 -7.51 20.76 5.88
CA ARG A 199 -7.84 22.14 6.19
C ARG A 199 -6.67 22.78 6.90
N ASN A 200 -6.16 23.91 6.41
CA ASN A 200 -4.96 24.55 6.99
C ASN A 200 -3.80 23.54 7.16
N GLY A 201 -3.66 22.60 6.22
CA GLY A 201 -2.68 21.52 6.27
C GLY A 201 -2.97 20.36 7.25
N GLN A 202 -4.05 20.42 8.04
CA GLN A 202 -4.46 19.33 8.94
C GLN A 202 -5.43 18.36 8.24
N ASP A 203 -5.19 17.05 8.38
CA ASP A 203 -6.04 16.01 7.80
C ASP A 203 -7.46 16.02 8.41
N ILE A 204 -8.46 16.08 7.53
CA ILE A 204 -9.87 16.00 7.90
C ILE A 204 -10.32 14.55 7.81
N ARG A 205 -10.56 13.94 8.96
CA ARG A 205 -11.02 12.56 9.03
C ARG A 205 -12.48 12.45 8.58
N MET A 206 -12.69 11.88 7.39
CA MET A 206 -14.02 11.59 6.85
C MET A 206 -14.04 10.25 6.10
N GLY A 207 -15.22 9.65 5.97
CA GLY A 207 -15.39 8.37 5.27
C GLY A 207 -15.22 8.51 3.76
N ILE A 208 -14.86 7.43 3.07
CA ILE A 208 -14.51 7.51 1.64
C ILE A 208 -15.65 8.02 0.74
N ALA A 209 -16.89 7.63 1.04
CA ALA A 209 -18.07 8.15 0.35
C ALA A 209 -18.26 9.68 0.58
N ASP A 210 -17.89 10.19 1.75
CA ASP A 210 -17.94 11.63 2.04
C ASP A 210 -16.87 12.38 1.23
N LYS A 211 -15.69 11.78 1.09
CA LYS A 211 -14.60 12.31 0.25
C LYS A 211 -14.96 12.34 -1.24
N LEU A 212 -15.60 11.29 -1.76
CA LEU A 212 -15.99 11.24 -3.17
C LEU A 212 -17.09 12.26 -3.47
N ALA A 213 -18.07 12.40 -2.57
CA ALA A 213 -19.07 13.44 -2.67
C ALA A 213 -18.43 14.84 -2.67
N LEU A 214 -17.49 15.10 -1.74
CA LEU A 214 -16.79 16.38 -1.68
C LEU A 214 -15.99 16.68 -2.96
N LYS A 215 -15.22 15.71 -3.48
CA LYS A 215 -14.49 15.85 -4.75
C LYS A 215 -15.42 16.31 -5.85
N HIS A 216 -16.51 15.58 -6.04
CA HIS A 216 -17.45 15.85 -7.11
C HIS A 216 -18.13 17.22 -6.97
N MET A 217 -18.48 17.60 -5.74
CA MET A 217 -19.01 18.92 -5.42
C MET A 217 -18.00 20.04 -5.73
N MET A 218 -16.72 19.85 -5.43
CA MET A 218 -15.66 20.82 -5.75
C MET A 218 -15.35 20.89 -7.24
N GLU A 219 -15.40 19.78 -7.97
CA GLU A 219 -15.24 19.73 -9.44
C GLU A 219 -16.35 20.50 -10.16
N HIS A 220 -17.53 20.58 -9.56
CA HIS A 220 -18.72 21.28 -10.10
C HIS A 220 -19.06 22.49 -9.22
N ALA A 221 -18.06 23.18 -8.70
CA ALA A 221 -18.26 24.35 -7.86
C ALA A 221 -19.08 25.43 -8.59
N GLY A 222 -20.07 25.99 -7.89
CA GLY A 222 -21.05 26.92 -8.45
C GLY A 222 -22.25 26.26 -9.14
N GLU A 223 -22.20 24.96 -9.42
CA GLU A 223 -23.30 24.24 -10.07
C GLU A 223 -24.18 23.48 -9.07
N VAL A 224 -25.43 23.19 -9.47
CA VAL A 224 -26.35 22.39 -8.68
C VAL A 224 -26.16 20.91 -8.99
N VAL A 225 -25.56 20.17 -8.06
CA VAL A 225 -25.42 18.72 -8.15
C VAL A 225 -26.68 18.05 -7.59
N SER A 226 -27.35 17.24 -8.41
CA SER A 226 -28.63 16.63 -8.05
C SER A 226 -28.51 15.54 -6.97
N ARG A 227 -29.58 15.37 -6.17
CA ARG A 227 -29.62 14.35 -5.11
C ARG A 227 -29.58 12.92 -5.68
N SER A 228 -30.25 12.70 -6.81
CA SER A 228 -30.27 11.41 -7.50
C SER A 228 -28.86 11.04 -7.97
N TYR A 229 -28.15 11.99 -8.59
CA TYR A 229 -26.78 11.79 -9.03
C TYR A 229 -25.85 11.44 -7.85
N LEU A 230 -25.86 12.24 -6.78
CA LEU A 230 -25.06 11.96 -5.58
C LEU A 230 -25.39 10.60 -4.95
N SER A 231 -26.65 10.17 -4.99
CA SER A 231 -27.03 8.86 -4.46
C SER A 231 -26.47 7.72 -5.31
N GLN A 232 -26.52 7.88 -6.64
CA GLN A 232 -25.93 6.94 -7.60
C GLN A 232 -24.40 6.87 -7.46
N LEU A 233 -23.72 8.02 -7.39
CA LEU A 233 -22.27 8.13 -7.20
C LEU A 233 -21.81 7.36 -5.95
N LEU A 234 -22.61 7.40 -4.89
CA LEU A 234 -22.26 6.79 -3.60
C LEU A 234 -22.77 5.35 -3.43
N GLY A 235 -23.40 4.76 -4.46
CA GLY A 235 -23.99 3.42 -4.37
C GLY A 235 -25.13 3.31 -3.35
N LEU A 236 -25.74 4.45 -2.98
CA LEU A 236 -26.89 4.50 -2.10
C LEU A 236 -28.12 4.27 -2.98
N GLY A 237 -28.51 3.00 -3.16
CA GLY A 237 -29.65 2.59 -3.98
C GLY A 237 -30.85 3.52 -3.79
N GLY A 238 -31.45 3.96 -4.90
CA GLY A 238 -32.26 5.18 -5.09
C GLY A 238 -33.43 5.42 -4.12
N GLY A 239 -33.13 5.63 -2.84
CA GLY A 239 -34.07 6.00 -1.79
C GLY A 239 -33.86 7.45 -1.38
N VAL A 240 -34.83 8.30 -1.74
CA VAL A 240 -34.86 9.76 -1.53
C VAL A 240 -35.15 10.09 -0.05
N GLY A 241 -34.30 9.64 0.87
CA GLY A 241 -34.41 9.92 2.29
C GLY A 241 -33.51 11.07 2.77
N ASN A 242 -33.71 11.51 4.00
CA ASN A 242 -32.85 12.49 4.71
C ASN A 242 -31.37 12.05 4.85
N ALA A 243 -31.00 10.86 4.38
CA ALA A 243 -29.63 10.34 4.41
C ALA A 243 -28.65 11.24 3.66
N MET A 244 -29.04 11.74 2.46
CA MET A 244 -28.19 12.64 1.70
C MET A 244 -28.02 13.98 2.41
N THR A 245 -29.11 14.53 2.96
CA THR A 245 -29.06 15.78 3.73
C THR A 245 -28.15 15.64 4.95
N LYS A 246 -28.32 14.58 5.74
CA LYS A 246 -27.45 14.28 6.89
C LYS A 246 -25.98 14.14 6.47
N ARG A 247 -25.73 13.53 5.31
CA ARG A 247 -24.38 13.37 4.77
C ARG A 247 -23.77 14.72 4.37
N MET A 248 -24.50 15.55 3.62
CA MET A 248 -24.04 16.88 3.23
C MET A 248 -23.81 17.78 4.44
N THR A 249 -24.69 17.74 5.44
CA THR A 249 -24.46 18.46 6.71
C THR A 249 -23.20 17.97 7.42
N ARG A 250 -22.91 16.67 7.39
CA ARG A 250 -21.69 16.11 7.98
C ARG A 250 -20.43 16.52 7.23
N ILE A 251 -20.46 16.45 5.89
CA ILE A 251 -19.35 16.91 5.04
C ILE A 251 -19.11 18.39 5.31
N ASN A 252 -20.17 19.19 5.25
CA ASN A 252 -20.10 20.62 5.48
C ASN A 252 -19.55 20.93 6.88
N LYS A 253 -19.99 20.24 7.93
CA LYS A 253 -19.40 20.38 9.28
C LYS A 253 -17.93 19.96 9.37
N ALA A 254 -17.50 19.00 8.56
CA ALA A 254 -16.10 18.56 8.54
C ALA A 254 -15.19 19.58 7.83
N ILE A 255 -15.73 20.33 6.85
CA ILE A 255 -14.98 21.27 6.02
C ILE A 255 -15.24 22.74 6.33
N SER A 256 -16.31 23.09 7.04
CA SER A 256 -16.59 24.41 7.62
C SER A 256 -16.01 24.43 9.04
N GLY A 257 -15.37 25.53 9.41
CA GLY A 257 -14.42 25.55 10.53
C GLY A 257 -15.13 25.69 11.86
N SER A 258 -14.43 26.33 12.81
CA SER A 258 -15.08 26.94 13.98
C SER A 258 -16.20 27.90 13.55
N GLU A 259 -17.14 28.15 14.47
CA GLU A 259 -18.31 29.01 14.25
C GLU A 259 -17.93 30.35 13.59
N GLY A 260 -18.41 30.59 12.37
CA GLY A 260 -18.19 31.83 11.61
C GLY A 260 -17.80 31.63 10.15
N ASP A 261 -17.19 30.49 9.81
CA ASP A 261 -16.99 30.10 8.41
C ASP A 261 -18.33 29.66 7.82
N GLY A 262 -18.83 30.40 6.83
CA GLY A 262 -20.08 30.08 6.16
C GLY A 262 -20.11 28.66 5.57
N ASP A 263 -21.32 28.19 5.27
CA ASP A 263 -21.52 26.87 4.67
C ASP A 263 -20.94 26.82 3.25
N CYS A 264 -19.92 25.97 3.04
CA CYS A 264 -19.36 25.72 1.71
C CYS A 264 -20.34 24.96 0.82
N ILE A 265 -21.18 24.12 1.43
CA ILE A 265 -22.20 23.31 0.74
C ILE A 265 -23.58 23.80 1.15
N THR A 266 -24.33 24.36 0.20
CA THR A 266 -25.69 24.86 0.42
C THR A 266 -26.72 24.02 -0.32
N ALA A 267 -27.94 23.95 0.23
CA ALA A 267 -29.03 23.20 -0.39
C ALA A 267 -29.77 24.05 -1.44
N ALA A 268 -29.78 23.58 -2.69
CA ALA A 268 -30.64 24.14 -3.74
C ALA A 268 -32.04 23.52 -3.62
N LYS A 269 -33.01 24.29 -3.13
CA LYS A 269 -34.37 23.83 -2.78
C LYS A 269 -34.98 22.97 -3.91
N GLY A 270 -35.25 21.70 -3.59
CA GLY A 270 -35.86 20.73 -4.51
C GLY A 270 -34.96 20.19 -5.62
N LYS A 271 -33.73 20.72 -5.80
CA LYS A 271 -32.85 20.37 -6.92
C LYS A 271 -31.63 19.57 -6.49
N GLY A 272 -30.99 19.91 -5.38
CA GLY A 272 -29.69 19.34 -5.06
C GLY A 272 -28.90 20.11 -4.01
N TYR A 273 -27.59 20.10 -4.18
CA TYR A 273 -26.62 20.83 -3.38
C TYR A 273 -25.68 21.62 -4.30
N VAL A 274 -25.14 22.72 -3.79
CA VAL A 274 -24.16 23.57 -4.49
C VAL A 274 -22.95 23.72 -3.60
N PHE A 275 -21.75 23.57 -4.16
CA PHE A 275 -20.52 24.00 -3.51
C PHE A 275 -20.28 25.46 -3.89
N SER A 276 -20.55 26.38 -2.98
CA SER A 276 -20.64 27.82 -3.29
C SER A 276 -19.30 28.54 -3.23
N ALA A 277 -18.28 27.91 -2.65
CA ALA A 277 -16.95 28.50 -2.56
C ALA A 277 -16.17 28.32 -3.88
N PRO A 278 -15.35 29.31 -4.31
CA PRO A 278 -14.54 29.18 -5.50
C PRO A 278 -13.53 28.03 -5.34
N VAL A 279 -13.31 27.27 -6.41
CA VAL A 279 -12.36 26.17 -6.45
C VAL A 279 -11.30 26.43 -7.51
N THR A 280 -10.03 26.32 -7.14
CA THR A 280 -8.91 26.26 -8.07
C THR A 280 -8.44 24.83 -8.24
N ARG A 281 -7.99 24.49 -9.44
CA ARG A 281 -7.44 23.18 -9.80
C ARG A 281 -5.97 23.35 -10.13
N GLU A 282 -5.13 22.60 -9.44
CA GLU A 282 -3.69 22.57 -9.64
C GLU A 282 -3.26 21.14 -9.97
N THR A 283 -2.33 20.99 -10.90
CA THR A 283 -1.64 19.70 -11.11
C THR A 283 -0.27 19.83 -10.47
N ILE A 284 -0.03 19.03 -9.42
CA ILE A 284 1.28 18.98 -8.76
C ILE A 284 2.00 17.72 -9.24
N THR A 285 3.17 17.90 -9.82
CA THR A 285 4.12 16.83 -10.10
C THR A 285 4.99 16.61 -8.87
N TYR A 286 4.85 15.47 -8.20
CA TYR A 286 5.79 15.04 -7.17
C TYR A 286 7.04 14.46 -7.84
N THR A 287 8.16 15.20 -7.73
CA THR A 287 9.51 14.78 -8.17
C THR A 287 10.30 14.13 -7.05
#